data_AF-A0AAD4FE74-F1
#
_entry.id   AF-A0AAD4FE74-F1
#
_cell.length_a   1.000
_cell.length_b   1.000
_cell.length_c   1.000
_cell.angle_alpha   90.00
_cell.angle_beta   90.00
_cell.angle_gamma   90.00
#
_symmetry.space_group_name_H-M   'P 1'
#
loop_
_entity.id
_entity.type
_entity.pdbx_description
1 polymer ?
#
loop_
_entity_poly.entity_id
_entity_poly.type
_entity_poly.pdbx_seq_one_letter_code
_entity_poly.pdbx_strand_id
1 'polypeptide(L)'
;MMLSALRTIRSPTRRATPQLRTAATQAQKRAGDISDAFASLSGQEFKPLTSEYADLKSRLIRGHESEVRASWERLLRTLREEIPLIVEQGSKVIPEIDFKDIDNAPESFSSELRKRGVAVVRNVVPEQEALRWKEDLREYIRQNPQTKGKFAQI
;
A
#
# COMPACT_ATOMS: atom_id res chain seq x y z
N MET A 1 -27.64 -34.15 54.40
CA MET A 1 -26.27 -34.70 54.31
C MET A 1 -25.78 -34.33 52.91
N MET A 2 -24.79 -33.46 52.62
CA MET A 2 -23.61 -33.00 53.33
C MET A 2 -23.13 -31.68 52.67
N LEU A 3 -22.90 -30.68 53.53
CA LEU A 3 -21.86 -29.62 53.55
C LEU A 3 -21.35 -28.99 52.23
N SER A 4 -21.62 -27.69 52.11
CA SER A 4 -20.88 -26.69 51.31
C SER A 4 -19.38 -26.68 51.61
N ALA A 5 -18.56 -26.67 50.56
CA ALA A 5 -17.13 -26.40 50.64
C ALA A 5 -16.83 -25.02 50.01
N LEU A 6 -16.51 -24.04 50.84
CA LEU A 6 -15.99 -22.74 50.41
C LEU A 6 -14.53 -22.93 49.97
N ARG A 7 -14.25 -22.77 48.67
CA ARG A 7 -12.88 -22.70 48.14
C ARG A 7 -12.42 -21.23 48.12
N THR A 8 -11.54 -20.87 49.05
CA THR A 8 -10.85 -19.58 49.06
C THR A 8 -9.75 -19.58 48.00
N ILE A 9 -9.83 -18.69 47.02
CA ILE A 9 -8.79 -18.49 46.00
C ILE A 9 -7.73 -17.57 46.59
N ARG A 10 -6.52 -18.07 46.82
CA ARG A 10 -5.35 -17.26 47.19
C ARG A 10 -4.75 -16.66 45.92
N SER A 11 -4.82 -15.34 45.79
CA SER A 11 -4.16 -14.57 44.74
C SER A 11 -2.64 -14.50 44.99
N PRO A 12 -1.77 -14.83 44.03
CA PRO A 12 -0.34 -14.58 44.18
C PRO A 12 -0.02 -13.11 43.89
N THR A 13 0.54 -12.42 44.87
CA THR A 13 1.10 -11.06 44.73
C THR A 13 2.35 -11.11 43.86
N ARG A 14 2.24 -10.71 42.59
CA ARG A 14 3.39 -10.58 41.68
C ARG A 14 4.13 -9.27 41.98
N ARG A 15 5.30 -9.37 42.61
CA ARG A 15 6.22 -8.22 42.77
C ARG A 15 6.63 -7.70 41.39
N ALA A 16 6.33 -6.43 41.11
CA ALA A 16 6.81 -5.75 39.92
C ALA A 16 8.22 -5.20 40.19
N THR A 17 9.24 -5.79 39.55
CA THR A 17 10.56 -5.18 39.42
C THR A 17 10.51 -4.10 38.35
N PRO A 18 10.97 -2.86 38.61
CA PRO A 18 11.06 -1.85 37.57
C PRO A 18 12.23 -2.21 36.63
N GLN A 19 11.92 -2.63 35.41
CA GLN A 19 12.92 -2.70 34.34
C GLN A 19 13.27 -1.27 33.92
N LEU A 20 14.47 -0.83 34.28
CA LEU A 20 15.12 0.33 33.68
C LEU A 20 15.22 0.09 32.17
N ARG A 21 14.46 0.87 31.40
CA ARG A 21 14.57 0.92 29.93
C ARG A 21 15.87 1.65 29.58
N THR A 22 16.92 0.89 29.30
CA THR A 22 18.10 1.43 28.61
C THR A 22 17.68 1.88 27.21
N ALA A 23 17.80 3.18 26.93
CA ALA A 23 17.58 3.74 25.61
C ALA A 23 18.59 3.13 24.63
N ALA A 24 18.12 2.24 23.76
CA ALA A 24 18.91 1.80 22.62
C ALA A 24 19.14 3.01 21.71
N THR A 25 20.40 3.38 21.50
CA THR A 25 20.81 4.29 20.44
C THR A 25 20.44 3.63 19.11
N GLN A 26 19.27 3.97 18.58
CA GLN A 26 18.93 3.62 17.20
C GLN A 26 19.92 4.34 16.29
N ALA A 27 20.86 3.59 15.72
CA ALA A 27 21.68 4.03 14.62
C ALA A 27 20.76 4.66 13.56
N GLN A 28 21.04 5.91 13.19
CA GLN A 28 20.27 6.64 12.21
C GLN A 28 20.37 5.91 10.87
N LYS A 29 19.36 5.09 10.55
CA LYS A 29 19.21 4.50 9.21
C LYS A 29 19.14 5.65 8.22
N ARG A 30 20.01 5.62 7.21
CA ARG A 30 19.98 6.57 6.10
C ARG A 30 18.57 6.53 5.49
N ALA A 31 18.01 7.71 5.22
CA ALA A 31 16.75 7.80 4.48
C ALA A 31 17.01 7.22 3.09
N GLY A 32 16.40 6.08 2.76
CA GLY A 32 16.53 5.48 1.44
C GLY A 32 15.80 6.33 0.40
N ASP A 33 16.39 6.45 -0.79
CA ASP A 33 15.79 7.10 -1.96
C ASP A 33 15.09 6.04 -2.84
N ILE A 34 14.23 6.47 -3.77
CA ILE A 34 13.52 5.58 -4.72
C ILE A 34 14.52 4.72 -5.51
N SER A 35 15.72 5.25 -5.76
CA SER A 35 16.84 4.52 -6.36
C SER A 35 17.31 3.31 -5.55
N ASP A 36 17.08 3.26 -4.23
CA ASP A 36 17.43 2.11 -3.37
C ASP A 36 16.41 0.96 -3.49
N ALA A 37 15.17 1.26 -3.87
CA ALA A 37 14.12 0.26 -4.01
C ALA A 37 14.11 -0.41 -5.40
N PHE A 38 14.65 0.26 -6.42
CA PHE A 38 14.62 -0.22 -7.80
C PHE A 38 16.03 -0.41 -8.34
N ALA A 39 16.47 -1.68 -8.42
CA ALA A 39 17.75 -2.06 -9.02
C ALA A 39 17.97 -1.44 -10.42
N SER A 40 16.89 -1.31 -11.21
CA SER A 40 16.92 -0.70 -12.55
C SER A 40 17.28 0.79 -12.58
N LEU A 41 17.12 1.52 -11.47
CA LEU A 41 17.47 2.95 -11.35
C LEU A 41 18.82 3.16 -10.66
N SER A 42 19.34 2.12 -9.99
CA SER A 42 20.58 2.17 -9.20
C SER A 42 21.87 2.02 -10.01
N GLY A 43 21.77 1.76 -11.33
CA GLY A 43 22.93 1.41 -12.16
C GLY A 43 23.58 0.08 -11.79
N GLN A 44 22.93 -0.75 -10.95
CA GLN A 44 23.41 -2.09 -10.63
C GLN A 44 23.40 -2.99 -11.88
N GLU A 45 24.52 -3.70 -12.07
CA GLU A 45 24.57 -4.82 -13.01
C GLU A 45 23.59 -5.92 -12.56
N PHE A 46 22.66 -6.27 -13.45
CA PHE A 46 21.77 -7.40 -13.26
C PHE A 46 22.56 -8.71 -13.35
N LYS A 47 23.00 -9.23 -12.21
CA LYS A 47 23.49 -10.61 -12.14
C LYS A 47 22.33 -11.57 -12.44
N PRO A 48 22.53 -12.57 -13.31
CA PRO A 48 21.53 -13.61 -13.53
C PRO A 48 21.10 -14.23 -12.20
N LEU A 49 19.79 -14.45 -12.05
CA LEU A 49 19.26 -15.21 -10.93
C LEU A 49 19.74 -16.67 -11.02
N THR A 50 19.65 -17.39 -9.90
CA THR A 50 19.93 -18.82 -9.80
C THR A 50 19.13 -19.63 -10.82
N SER A 51 19.68 -20.77 -11.26
CA SER A 51 19.06 -21.63 -12.28
C SER A 51 17.66 -22.16 -11.87
N GLU A 52 17.40 -22.24 -10.56
CA GLU A 52 16.10 -22.66 -10.02
C GLU A 52 14.91 -21.82 -10.53
N TYR A 53 15.14 -20.54 -10.89
CA TYR A 53 14.10 -19.69 -11.48
C TYR A 53 13.79 -20.07 -12.93
N ALA A 54 14.76 -20.58 -13.69
CA ALA A 54 14.53 -21.11 -15.03
C ALA A 54 13.72 -22.42 -14.96
N ASP A 55 14.05 -23.29 -14.00
CA ASP A 55 13.31 -24.52 -13.74
C ASP A 55 11.88 -24.23 -13.28
N LEU A 56 11.70 -23.22 -12.41
CA LEU A 56 10.38 -22.75 -11.97
C LEU A 56 9.55 -22.24 -13.15
N LYS A 57 10.10 -21.36 -13.98
CA LYS A 57 9.40 -20.84 -15.18
C LYS A 57 9.00 -21.97 -16.12
N SER A 58 9.89 -22.93 -16.35
CA SER A 58 9.63 -24.11 -17.17
C SER A 58 8.52 -24.98 -16.60
N ARG A 59 8.45 -25.13 -15.27
CA ARG A 59 7.35 -25.85 -14.61
C ARG A 59 6.01 -25.11 -14.71
N LEU A 60 6.00 -23.79 -14.64
CA LEU A 60 4.77 -22.98 -14.67
C LEU A 60 4.05 -23.05 -16.03
N ILE A 61 4.79 -23.19 -17.13
CA ILE A 61 4.21 -23.16 -18.49
C ILE A 61 4.08 -24.55 -19.14
N ARG A 62 4.55 -25.60 -18.46
CA ARG A 62 4.65 -26.95 -19.03
C ARG A 62 3.30 -27.43 -19.54
N GLY A 63 3.24 -27.82 -20.81
CA GLY A 63 2.02 -28.33 -21.46
C GLY A 63 1.04 -27.24 -21.90
N HIS A 64 1.38 -25.97 -21.72
CA HIS A 64 0.58 -24.81 -22.13
C HIS A 64 1.43 -23.74 -22.83
N GLU A 65 2.60 -24.12 -23.37
CA GLU A 65 3.58 -23.18 -23.91
C GLU A 65 3.01 -22.38 -25.08
N SER A 66 2.18 -23.02 -25.92
CA SER A 66 1.56 -22.38 -27.07
C SER A 66 0.45 -21.41 -26.66
N GLU A 67 -0.31 -21.74 -25.63
CA GLU A 67 -1.42 -20.98 -25.09
C GLU A 67 -0.92 -19.76 -24.32
N VAL A 68 0.17 -19.92 -23.57
CA VAL A 68 0.87 -18.81 -22.91
C VAL A 68 1.40 -17.84 -23.96
N ARG A 69 2.05 -18.32 -25.03
CA ARG A 69 2.50 -17.45 -26.13
C ARG A 69 1.32 -16.72 -26.79
N ALA A 70 0.27 -17.44 -27.15
CA ALA A 70 -0.89 -16.86 -27.81
C ALA A 70 -1.60 -15.82 -26.93
N SER A 71 -1.72 -16.07 -25.61
CA SER A 71 -2.30 -15.11 -24.68
C SER A 71 -1.44 -13.87 -24.49
N TRP A 72 -0.11 -14.02 -24.47
CA TRP A 72 0.84 -12.91 -24.46
C TRP A 72 0.72 -12.04 -25.71
N GLU A 73 0.62 -12.63 -26.89
CA GLU A 73 0.43 -11.90 -28.14
C GLU A 73 -0.91 -11.14 -28.17
N ARG A 74 -1.99 -11.75 -27.65
CA ARG A 74 -3.28 -11.07 -27.48
C ARG A 74 -3.16 -9.88 -26.53
N LEU A 75 -2.49 -10.05 -25.39
CA LEU A 75 -2.23 -8.98 -24.43
C LEU A 75 -1.48 -7.81 -25.07
N LEU A 76 -0.39 -8.09 -25.80
CA LEU A 76 0.39 -7.05 -26.46
C LEU A 76 -0.42 -6.27 -27.49
N ARG A 77 -1.36 -6.90 -28.21
CA ARG A 77 -2.27 -6.20 -29.11
C ARG A 77 -3.21 -5.26 -28.36
N THR A 78 -3.86 -5.74 -27.30
CA THR A 78 -4.73 -4.88 -26.47
C THR A 78 -3.96 -3.71 -25.85
N LEU A 79 -2.72 -3.94 -25.38
CA LEU A 79 -1.89 -2.86 -24.84
C LEU A 79 -1.51 -1.80 -25.88
N ARG A 80 -1.28 -2.19 -27.14
CA ARG A 80 -1.00 -1.23 -28.22
C ARG A 80 -2.19 -0.31 -28.52
N GLU A 81 -3.41 -0.75 -28.23
CA GLU A 81 -4.62 0.04 -28.42
C GLU A 81 -4.90 0.94 -27.19
N GLU A 82 -4.73 0.40 -25.97
CA GLU A 82 -5.05 1.14 -24.73
C GLU A 82 -3.99 2.16 -24.30
N ILE A 83 -2.69 1.89 -24.55
CA ILE A 83 -1.62 2.81 -24.14
C ILE A 83 -1.78 4.20 -24.78
N PRO A 84 -2.02 4.34 -26.10
CA PRO A 84 -2.26 5.65 -26.71
C PRO A 84 -3.44 6.40 -26.08
N LEU A 85 -4.54 5.70 -25.76
CA LEU A 85 -5.70 6.30 -25.11
C LEU A 85 -5.35 6.88 -23.73
N ILE A 86 -4.56 6.14 -22.93
CA ILE A 86 -4.09 6.61 -21.62
C ILE A 86 -3.18 7.82 -21.78
N VAL A 87 -2.27 7.81 -22.77
CA VAL A 87 -1.37 8.94 -23.04
C VAL A 87 -2.15 10.18 -23.46
N GLU A 88 -3.14 10.04 -24.33
CA GLU A 88 -3.97 11.14 -24.81
C GLU A 88 -4.88 11.71 -23.71
N GLN A 89 -5.53 10.85 -22.92
CA GLN A 89 -6.46 11.27 -21.87
C GLN A 89 -5.74 11.76 -20.60
N GLY A 90 -4.52 11.30 -20.35
CA GLY A 90 -3.77 11.57 -19.12
C GLY A 90 -4.60 11.22 -17.89
N SER A 91 -4.61 12.10 -16.88
CA SER A 91 -5.36 11.87 -15.63
C SER A 91 -6.88 11.73 -15.82
N LYS A 92 -7.44 12.20 -16.94
CA LYS A 92 -8.89 12.11 -17.21
C LYS A 92 -9.35 10.68 -17.48
N VAL A 93 -8.42 9.75 -17.73
CA VAL A 93 -8.74 8.32 -17.88
C VAL A 93 -9.21 7.69 -16.57
N ILE A 94 -8.90 8.31 -15.43
CA ILE A 94 -9.30 7.83 -14.11
C ILE A 94 -10.77 8.22 -13.90
N PRO A 95 -11.67 7.25 -13.72
CA PRO A 95 -13.08 7.54 -13.46
C PRO A 95 -13.23 8.27 -12.12
N GLU A 96 -14.18 9.20 -12.08
CA GLU A 96 -14.44 10.03 -10.92
C GLU A 96 -15.92 9.96 -10.53
N ILE A 97 -16.20 10.03 -9.23
CA ILE A 97 -17.56 10.05 -8.68
C ILE A 97 -17.62 10.97 -7.45
N ASP A 98 -18.74 11.64 -7.23
CA ASP A 98 -18.97 12.34 -5.97
C ASP A 98 -19.33 11.35 -4.86
N PHE A 99 -18.86 11.61 -3.64
CA PHE A 99 -19.11 10.74 -2.49
C PHE A 99 -20.61 10.53 -2.22
N LYS A 100 -21.44 11.55 -2.47
CA LYS A 100 -22.90 11.46 -2.32
C LYS A 100 -23.55 10.41 -3.24
N ASP A 101 -22.90 10.08 -4.36
CA ASP A 101 -23.41 9.19 -5.40
C ASP A 101 -22.81 7.78 -5.28
N ILE A 102 -21.93 7.52 -4.31
CA ILE A 102 -21.16 6.27 -4.21
C ILE A 102 -22.04 5.03 -4.02
N ASP A 103 -23.14 5.16 -3.27
CA ASP A 103 -24.08 4.06 -3.01
C ASP A 103 -24.95 3.73 -4.23
N ASN A 104 -25.07 4.69 -5.17
CA ASN A 104 -25.87 4.57 -6.39
C ASN A 104 -25.00 4.89 -7.61
N ALA A 105 -23.78 4.35 -7.63
CA ALA A 105 -22.82 4.65 -8.68
C ALA A 105 -23.35 4.23 -10.07
N PRO A 106 -23.21 5.08 -11.10
CA PRO A 106 -23.65 4.73 -12.44
C PRO A 106 -22.83 3.54 -12.98
N GLU A 107 -23.46 2.68 -13.79
CA GLU A 107 -22.77 1.50 -14.34
C GLU A 107 -21.54 1.89 -15.18
N SER A 108 -21.56 3.06 -15.83
CA SER A 108 -20.40 3.61 -16.55
C SER A 108 -19.19 3.87 -15.65
N PHE A 109 -19.42 4.34 -14.41
CA PHE A 109 -18.35 4.49 -13.43
C PHE A 109 -17.86 3.12 -12.96
N SER A 110 -18.78 2.20 -12.65
CA SER A 110 -18.43 0.85 -12.19
C SER A 110 -17.64 0.04 -13.23
N SER A 111 -17.98 0.18 -14.51
CA SER A 111 -17.27 -0.48 -15.61
C SER A 111 -15.88 0.10 -15.81
N GLU A 112 -15.74 1.42 -15.81
CA GLU A 112 -14.42 2.07 -15.89
C GLU A 112 -13.58 1.78 -14.65
N LEU A 113 -14.14 1.75 -13.44
CA LEU A 113 -13.40 1.37 -12.23
C LEU A 113 -12.85 -0.06 -12.36
N ARG A 114 -13.64 -1.02 -12.84
CA ARG A 114 -13.18 -2.40 -13.08
C ARG A 114 -12.10 -2.46 -14.16
N LYS A 115 -12.22 -1.65 -15.22
CA LYS A 115 -11.27 -1.59 -16.33
C LYS A 115 -9.93 -0.94 -15.94
N ARG A 116 -9.98 0.18 -15.22
CA ARG A 116 -8.81 1.01 -14.86
C ARG A 116 -8.17 0.59 -13.54
N GLY A 117 -8.93 -0.05 -12.64
CA GLY A 117 -8.47 -0.53 -11.34
C GLY A 117 -8.31 0.57 -10.27
N VAL A 118 -8.67 1.81 -10.59
CA VAL A 118 -8.57 2.99 -9.71
C VAL A 118 -9.64 4.01 -10.06
N ALA A 119 -10.06 4.81 -9.07
CA ALA A 119 -11.00 5.92 -9.24
C ALA A 119 -10.70 7.06 -8.26
N VAL A 120 -11.23 8.26 -8.55
CA VAL A 120 -11.25 9.41 -7.63
C VAL A 120 -12.65 9.55 -7.05
N VAL A 121 -12.76 9.54 -5.72
CA VAL A 121 -14.01 9.91 -5.03
C VAL A 121 -13.87 11.36 -4.56
N ARG A 122 -14.69 12.25 -5.12
CA ARG A 122 -14.70 13.68 -4.82
C ARG A 122 -15.60 13.98 -3.64
N ASN A 123 -15.30 15.08 -2.95
CA ASN A 123 -16.17 15.63 -1.89
C ASN A 123 -16.49 14.64 -0.75
N VAL A 124 -15.55 13.74 -0.42
CA VAL A 124 -15.67 12.83 0.73
C VAL A 124 -15.67 13.60 2.04
N VAL A 125 -14.83 14.63 2.11
CA VAL A 125 -14.73 15.56 3.25
C VAL A 125 -14.93 16.97 2.69
N PRO A 126 -15.71 17.84 3.35
CA PRO A 126 -15.82 19.23 2.98
C PRO A 126 -14.46 19.91 2.93
N GLU A 127 -14.25 20.79 1.94
CA GLU A 127 -12.95 21.44 1.72
C GLU A 127 -12.45 22.18 2.97
N GLN A 128 -13.33 22.90 3.67
CA GLN A 128 -12.95 23.65 4.88
C GLN A 128 -12.47 22.73 6.00
N GLU A 129 -13.07 21.55 6.14
CA GLU A 129 -12.67 20.56 7.13
C GLU A 129 -11.32 19.93 6.77
N ALA A 130 -11.12 19.57 5.49
CA ALA A 130 -9.84 19.06 5.01
C ALA A 130 -8.69 20.09 5.19
N LEU A 131 -8.95 21.37 4.93
CA LEU A 131 -7.98 22.45 5.16
C LEU A 131 -7.66 22.62 6.65
N ARG A 132 -8.67 22.51 7.51
CA ARG A 132 -8.46 22.55 8.97
C ARG A 132 -7.59 21.39 9.44
N TRP A 133 -7.86 20.16 9.00
CA TRP A 133 -7.04 19.01 9.35
C TRP A 133 -5.59 19.16 8.89
N LYS A 134 -5.37 19.78 7.73
CA LYS A 134 -4.02 20.09 7.26
C LYS A 134 -3.30 21.04 8.22
N GLU A 135 -3.98 22.07 8.72
CA GLU A 135 -3.39 23.02 9.67
C GLU A 135 -3.15 22.37 11.05
N ASP A 136 -4.11 21.59 11.54
CA ASP A 136 -3.96 20.84 12.79
C ASP A 136 -2.75 19.88 12.72
N LEU A 137 -2.52 19.24 11.56
CA LEU A 137 -1.35 18.40 11.32
C LEU A 137 -0.03 19.21 11.32
N ARG A 138 -0.02 20.38 10.69
CA ARG A 138 1.14 21.29 10.70
C ARG A 138 1.48 21.75 12.11
N GLU A 139 0.47 22.11 12.89
CA GLU A 139 0.62 22.47 14.31
C GLU A 139 1.22 21.31 15.10
N TYR A 140 0.64 20.11 14.96
CA TYR A 140 1.11 18.93 15.66
C TYR A 140 2.59 18.63 15.35
N ILE A 141 3.01 18.71 14.09
CA ILE A 141 4.41 18.51 13.69
C ILE A 141 5.31 19.56 14.34
N ARG A 142 4.89 20.83 14.35
CA ARG A 142 5.67 21.93 14.94
C ARG A 142 5.88 21.76 16.44
N GLN A 143 4.87 21.27 17.15
CA GLN A 143 4.94 20.98 18.58
C GLN A 143 5.76 19.72 18.91
N ASN A 144 6.07 18.89 17.90
CA ASN A 144 6.76 17.61 18.09
C ASN A 144 7.99 17.46 17.16
N PRO A 145 8.99 18.35 17.24
CA PRO A 145 10.14 18.40 16.33
C PRO A 145 11.03 17.14 16.38
N GLN A 146 10.95 16.35 17.46
CA GLN A 146 11.60 15.05 17.59
C GLN A 146 11.04 13.99 16.62
N THR A 147 9.85 14.21 16.07
CA THR A 147 9.19 13.28 15.15
C THR A 147 9.77 13.44 13.76
N LYS A 148 10.54 12.46 13.29
CA LYS A 148 11.15 12.49 11.96
C LYS A 148 10.09 12.28 10.88
N GLY A 149 9.67 13.37 10.23
CA GLY A 149 8.85 13.35 9.01
C GLY A 149 9.20 14.55 8.13
N LYS A 150 9.63 14.30 6.88
CA LYS A 150 9.83 15.38 5.90
C LYS A 150 8.49 15.63 5.19
N PHE A 151 7.77 16.67 5.58
CA PHE A 151 6.48 17.04 4.96
C PHE A 151 6.46 18.50 4.49
N ALA A 152 7.62 19.06 4.14
CA ALA A 152 7.80 20.49 3.85
C ALA A 152 7.08 21.03 2.58
N GLN A 153 6.17 20.28 1.97
CA GLN A 153 5.51 20.65 0.70
C GLN A 153 4.00 20.34 0.62
N ILE A 154 3.29 20.14 1.74
CA ILE A 154 1.81 20.02 1.75
C ILE A 154 1.15 21.30 2.29
#